data_AF-A0A2A4N1Y8-F1
#
_entry.id   AF-A0A2A4N1Y8-F1
#
_cell.length_a   1.000
_cell.length_b   1.000
_cell.length_c   1.000
_cell.angle_alpha   90.00
_cell.angle_beta   90.00
_cell.angle_gamma   90.00
#
_symmetry.space_group_name_H-M   'P 1'
#
loop_
_entity.id
_entity.type
_entity.pdbx_description
1 polymer ?
#
loop_
_entity_poly.entity_id
_entity_poly.type
_entity_poly.pdbx_seq_one_letter_code
_entity_poly.pdbx_strand_id
1 'polypeptide(L)'
;MILVNGQPENTINVLDRGLQYGDGLFETIAFRNGQIEFLHAHLSRLYQGCDRLKISTQQLDSRLKAEIERVCADLVDDAVIKIIITRGQGGRGYR
;
A
#
# COMPACT_ATOMS: atom_id res chain seq x y z
N MET A 1 -0.50 13.51 1.84
CA MET A 1 0.79 13.24 1.15
C MET A 1 0.78 11.87 0.48
N ILE A 2 1.65 11.62 -0.50
CA ILE A 2 1.87 10.29 -1.11
C ILE A 2 3.22 9.78 -0.64
N LEU A 3 3.29 8.52 -0.23
CA LEU A 3 4.52 7.83 0.13
C LEU A 3 4.75 6.67 -0.85
N VAL A 4 5.94 6.60 -1.45
CA VAL A 4 6.37 5.44 -2.24
C VAL A 4 7.56 4.83 -1.51
N ASN A 5 7.39 3.60 -1.01
CA ASN A 5 8.40 2.92 -0.20
C ASN A 5 8.94 3.84 0.91
N GLY A 6 8.05 4.40 1.72
CA GLY A 6 8.34 5.25 2.90
C GLY A 6 8.87 6.66 2.64
N GLN A 7 9.08 7.04 1.38
CA GLN A 7 9.56 8.37 1.00
C GLN A 7 8.45 9.19 0.36
N PRO A 8 8.33 10.50 0.68
CA PRO A 8 7.43 11.40 -0.04
C PRO A 8 7.83 11.49 -1.51
N GLU A 9 7.01 10.92 -2.39
CA GLU A 9 7.31 10.79 -3.81
C GLU A 9 6.02 10.89 -4.63
N ASN A 10 6.16 11.31 -5.89
CA ASN A 10 5.05 11.39 -6.85
C ASN A 10 5.31 10.57 -8.12
N THR A 11 6.41 9.82 -8.17
CA THR A 11 6.76 8.93 -9.28
C THR A 11 7.03 7.52 -8.79
N ILE A 12 6.89 6.56 -9.71
CA ILE A 12 7.33 5.19 -9.54
C ILE A 12 8.07 4.79 -10.83
N ASN A 13 8.98 3.83 -10.74
CA ASN A 13 9.68 3.32 -11.91
C ASN A 13 8.67 2.70 -12.90
N VAL A 14 8.77 3.06 -14.18
CA VAL A 14 7.90 2.52 -15.24
C VAL A 14 7.98 1.00 -15.36
N LEU A 15 9.09 0.39 -14.95
CA LEU A 15 9.30 -1.06 -14.93
C LEU A 15 8.63 -1.77 -13.73
N ASP A 16 7.90 -1.04 -12.89
CA ASP A 16 7.09 -1.64 -11.83
C ASP A 16 6.02 -2.57 -12.41
N ARG A 17 5.95 -3.80 -11.89
CA ARG A 17 5.04 -4.84 -12.40
C ARG A 17 3.57 -4.52 -12.17
N GLY A 18 3.25 -3.62 -11.23
CA GLY A 18 1.91 -3.07 -11.09
C GLY A 18 1.50 -2.25 -12.31
N LEU A 19 2.43 -1.48 -12.89
CA LEU A 19 2.20 -0.75 -14.15
C LEU A 19 2.23 -1.68 -15.37
N GLN A 20 3.15 -2.65 -15.40
CA GLN A 20 3.32 -3.53 -16.56
C GLN A 20 2.21 -4.57 -16.69
N TYR A 21 1.73 -5.12 -15.57
CA TYR A 21 0.88 -6.32 -15.56
C TYR A 21 -0.31 -6.23 -14.61
N GLY A 22 -0.49 -5.12 -13.87
CA GLY A 22 -1.44 -5.07 -12.76
C GLY A 22 -1.07 -6.02 -11.61
N ASP A 23 0.20 -6.41 -11.49
CA ASP A 23 0.69 -7.42 -10.56
C ASP A 23 0.86 -6.84 -9.16
N GLY A 24 -0.27 -6.79 -8.45
CA GLY A 24 -0.41 -6.20 -7.14
C GLY A 24 -1.84 -6.26 -6.62
N LEU A 25 -2.07 -5.53 -5.54
CA LEU A 25 -3.35 -5.39 -4.87
C LEU A 25 -3.43 -4.03 -4.17
N PHE A 26 -4.62 -3.66 -3.73
CA PHE A 26 -4.82 -2.39 -3.05
C PHE A 26 -5.92 -2.47 -1.98
N GLU A 27 -5.86 -1.50 -1.07
CA GLU A 27 -6.92 -1.20 -0.11
C GLU A 27 -7.38 0.25 -0.30
N THR A 28 -8.65 0.52 -0.03
CA THR A 28 -9.24 1.86 -0.04
C THR A 28 -10.07 1.99 1.23
N ILE A 29 -9.62 2.85 2.13
CA ILE A 29 -10.04 2.88 3.52
C ILE A 29 -10.62 4.25 3.85
N ALA A 30 -11.78 4.27 4.48
CA ALA A 30 -12.37 5.51 4.95
C ALA A 30 -11.61 6.02 6.19
N PHE A 31 -11.27 7.31 6.17
CA PHE A 31 -10.85 8.06 7.34
C PHE A 31 -11.95 9.06 7.67
N ARG A 32 -12.57 8.92 8.83
CA ARG A 32 -13.67 9.78 9.28
C ARG A 32 -13.54 10.11 10.75
N ASN A 33 -13.89 11.34 11.12
CA ASN A 33 -13.84 11.79 12.52
C ASN A 33 -12.48 11.50 13.19
N GLY A 34 -11.37 11.67 12.47
CA GLY A 34 -10.02 11.42 12.98
C GLY A 34 -9.66 9.93 13.16
N GLN A 35 -10.44 8.99 12.59
CA GLN A 35 -10.25 7.55 12.76
C GLN A 35 -10.21 6.82 11.41
N ILE A 36 -9.34 5.82 11.31
CA ILE A 36 -9.31 4.90 10.17
C ILE A 36 -10.29 3.76 10.43
N GLU A 37 -11.34 3.66 9.60
CA GLU A 37 -12.35 2.64 9.79
C GLU A 37 -11.86 1.25 9.40
N PHE A 38 -12.19 0.26 10.22
CA PHE A 38 -11.91 -1.16 9.97
C PHE A 38 -10.44 -1.47 9.63
N LEU A 39 -9.49 -0.68 10.13
CA LEU A 39 -8.07 -0.79 9.78
C LEU A 39 -7.55 -2.24 9.88
N HIS A 40 -7.88 -2.93 10.98
CA HIS A 40 -7.44 -4.32 11.17
C HIS A 40 -7.97 -5.26 10.08
N ALA A 41 -9.23 -5.10 9.65
CA ALA A 41 -9.83 -5.92 8.61
C ALA A 41 -9.20 -5.63 7.24
N HIS A 42 -8.93 -4.36 6.93
CA HIS A 42 -8.23 -3.95 5.72
C HIS A 42 -6.81 -4.52 5.66
N LEU A 43 -6.05 -4.42 6.75
CA LEU A 43 -4.70 -4.99 6.82
C LEU A 43 -4.75 -6.51 6.70
N SER A 44 -5.67 -7.19 7.39
CA SER A 44 -5.83 -8.64 7.28
C SER A 44 -6.09 -9.08 5.83
N ARG A 45 -6.99 -8.38 5.12
CA ARG A 45 -7.27 -8.64 3.69
C ARG A 45 -6.05 -8.38 2.81
N LEU A 46 -5.33 -7.28 3.05
CA LEU A 46 -4.10 -6.95 2.33
C LEU A 46 -3.05 -8.05 2.48
N TYR A 47 -2.80 -8.53 3.70
CA TYR A 47 -1.82 -9.59 3.94
C TYR A 47 -2.22 -10.93 3.34
N GLN A 48 -3.49 -11.33 3.47
CA GLN A 48 -4.02 -12.53 2.82
C GLN A 48 -3.91 -12.44 1.30
N GLY A 49 -4.14 -11.26 0.72
CA GLY A 49 -3.97 -11.01 -0.71
C GLY A 49 -2.52 -11.11 -1.16
N CYS A 50 -1.58 -10.55 -0.39
CA CYS A 50 -0.14 -10.68 -0.65
C CYS A 50 0.29 -12.15 -0.64
N ASP A 51 -0.14 -12.92 0.36
CA ASP A 51 0.16 -14.36 0.46
C ASP A 51 -0.37 -15.14 -0.75
N ARG A 52 -1.65 -14.93 -1.11
CA ARG A 52 -2.28 -15.55 -2.30
C ARG A 52 -1.55 -15.23 -3.59
N LEU A 53 -1.06 -14.00 -3.73
CA LEU A 53 -0.30 -13.55 -4.90
C LEU A 53 1.20 -13.85 -4.79
N LYS A 54 1.66 -14.47 -3.69
CA LYS A 54 3.08 -14.73 -3.41
C LYS A 54 3.95 -13.46 -3.49
N ILE A 55 3.41 -12.33 -3.02
CA ILE A 55 4.15 -11.07 -2.89
C ILE A 55 4.79 -11.05 -1.49
N SER A 56 6.11 -10.86 -1.42
CA SER A 56 6.83 -10.84 -0.15
C SER A 56 6.43 -9.62 0.69
N THR A 57 6.06 -9.86 1.96
CA THR A 57 5.69 -8.82 2.92
C THR A 57 6.73 -8.60 4.02
N GLN A 58 7.92 -9.21 3.91
CA GLN A 58 8.95 -9.16 4.95
C GLN A 58 9.33 -7.74 5.41
N GLN A 59 9.36 -6.79 4.49
CA GLN A 59 9.67 -5.39 4.79
C GLN A 59 8.42 -4.54 5.03
N LEU A 60 7.23 -5.09 4.82
CA LEU A 60 5.98 -4.37 4.86
C LEU A 60 5.51 -4.14 6.30
N ASP A 61 5.60 -5.15 7.16
CA ASP A 61 5.01 -5.12 8.51
C ASP A 61 5.54 -4.00 9.39
N SER A 62 6.86 -3.82 9.42
CA SER A 62 7.49 -2.79 10.25
C SER A 62 7.28 -1.39 9.72
N ARG A 63 7.05 -1.24 8.41
CA ARG A 63 6.99 0.07 7.73
C ARG A 63 5.56 0.57 7.58
N LEU A 64 4.63 -0.30 7.24
CA LEU A 64 3.27 0.09 6.86
C LEU A 64 2.54 0.82 7.99
N LYS A 65 2.72 0.39 9.24
CA LYS A 65 2.16 1.08 10.40
C LYS A 65 2.66 2.52 10.51
N ALA A 66 3.98 2.72 10.43
CA ALA A 66 4.59 4.04 10.52
C ALA A 66 4.18 4.95 9.35
N GLU A 67 4.04 4.38 8.14
CA GLU A 67 3.57 5.11 6.96
C GLU A 67 2.11 5.54 7.11
N ILE A 68 1.23 4.68 7.62
CA ILE A 68 -0.16 5.00 7.92
C ILE A 68 -0.24 6.13 8.95
N GLU A 69 0.50 6.03 10.06
CA GLU A 69 0.56 7.06 11.09
C GLU A 69 1.03 8.40 10.51
N ARG A 70 2.08 8.38 9.67
CA ARG A 70 2.60 9.58 9.01
C ARG A 70 1.60 10.21 8.05
N VAL A 71 0.89 9.40 7.26
CA VAL A 71 -0.14 9.91 6.33
C VAL A 71 -1.31 10.52 7.10
N CYS A 72 -1.71 9.91 8.21
CA CYS A 72 -2.84 10.40 9.01
C CYS A 72 -2.52 11.64 9.83
N ALA A 73 -1.26 11.88 10.16
CA ALA A 73 -0.84 13.05 10.93
C ALA A 73 -1.22 14.39 10.25
N ASP A 74 -1.32 14.41 8.92
CA ASP A 74 -1.68 15.59 8.14
C ASP A 74 -3.18 15.65 7.78
N LEU A 75 -3.99 14.67 8.17
CA LEU A 75 -5.41 14.62 7.84
C LEU A 75 -6.25 15.34 8.90
N VAL A 76 -6.96 16.37 8.47
CA VAL A 76 -7.84 17.18 9.33
C VAL A 76 -9.32 16.90 9.05
N ASP A 77 -9.65 16.58 7.79
CA ASP A 77 -11.01 16.32 7.32
C ASP A 77 -11.22 14.84 6.97
N ASP A 78 -12.48 14.49 6.71
CA ASP A 78 -12.86 13.19 6.15
C ASP A 78 -12.08 12.94 4.84
N ALA A 79 -11.48 11.76 4.75
CA ALA A 79 -10.55 11.41 3.69
C ALA A 79 -10.64 9.93 3.30
N VAL A 80 -9.93 9.58 2.23
CA VAL A 80 -9.77 8.21 1.78
C VAL A 80 -8.28 7.89 1.74
N ILE A 81 -7.88 6.86 2.47
CA ILE A 81 -6.52 6.34 2.48
C ILE A 81 -6.45 5.20 1.49
N LYS A 82 -5.52 5.27 0.54
CA LYS A 82 -5.27 4.19 -0.44
C LYS A 82 -3.89 3.60 -0.20
N ILE A 83 -3.84 2.27 -0.06
CA ILE A 83 -2.60 1.50 0.03
C ILE A 83 -2.51 0.67 -1.24
N ILE A 84 -1.38 0.71 -1.94
CA ILE A 84 -1.12 -0.11 -3.12
C ILE A 84 0.16 -0.90 -2.86
N ILE A 85 0.11 -2.20 -3.09
CA ILE A 85 1.28 -3.07 -3.05
C ILE A 85 1.41 -3.73 -4.40
N THR A 86 2.58 -3.57 -5.01
CA THR A 86 2.95 -4.24 -6.25
C THR A 86 4.05 -5.25 -5.97
N ARG A 87 4.29 -6.16 -6.92
CA ARG A 87 5.45 -7.07 -6.84
C ARG A 87 6.80 -6.33 -6.98
N GLY A 88 6.78 -5.04 -7.29
CA GLY A 88 7.98 -4.24 -7.56
C GLY A 88 8.51 -4.44 -8.98
N GLN A 89 9.82 -4.29 -9.16
CA GLN A 89 10.51 -4.38 -10.45
C GLN A 89 11.14 -5.78 -10.65
N GLY A 90 11.33 -6.17 -11.91
CA GLY A 90 12.11 -7.37 -12.26
C GLY A 90 11.29 -8.53 -12.84
N GLY A 91 11.97 -9.66 -13.01
CA GLY A 91 11.47 -10.81 -13.78
C GLY A 91 11.65 -10.64 -15.29
N ARG A 92 11.45 -11.71 -16.04
CA ARG A 92 11.37 -11.67 -17.52
C ARG A 92 9.99 -12.14 -17.93
N GLY A 93 9.12 -11.21 -18.32
CA GLY A 93 7.71 -11.49 -18.53
C GLY A 93 7.02 -11.91 -17.22
N TYR A 94 6.23 -12.98 -17.26
CA TYR A 94 5.52 -13.51 -16.08
C TYR A 94 6.35 -14.48 -15.22
N ARG A 95 7.64 -14.67 -15.52
CA ARG A 95 8.56 -15.49 -14.73
C ARG A 95 9.38 -14.66 -13.75
#